data_AF-A0A380FGX3-F1
#
_entry.id   AF-A0A380FGX3-F1
#
_cell.length_a   1.000
_cell.length_b   1.000
_cell.length_c   1.000
_cell.angle_alpha   90.00
_cell.angle_beta   90.00
_cell.angle_gamma   90.00
#
_symmetry.space_group_name_H-M   'P 1'
#
loop_
_entity.id
_entity.type
_entity.pdbx_description
1 polymer ?
#
loop_
_entity_poly.entity_id
_entity_poly.type
_entity_poly.pdbx_seq_one_letter_code
_entity_poly.pdbx_strand_id
1 'polypeptide(L)'
;MPSHFSKREKGILSQSSPVGTQIIHAVGAALSLKMDGKSNIAMTTVGEGSSNQGDFHEGLNFAGVHKLPFICVIENNKYAISVPDSLQYGAEKLSDRAIGYGMHGETVDGNDPIAMYKAMKEARERGLNGGGFNIN
;
A
#
# COMPACT_ATOMS: atom_id res chain seq x y z
N MET A 1 -6.33 0.20 22.45
CA MET A 1 -6.08 -1.15 23.00
C MET A 1 -4.58 -1.45 22.91
N PRO A 2 -4.03 -2.50 23.55
CA PRO A 2 -2.69 -2.96 23.24
C PRO A 2 -2.47 -3.15 21.72
N SER A 3 -1.21 -3.11 21.27
CA SER A 3 -0.84 -3.22 19.84
C SER A 3 -1.38 -2.11 18.92
N HIS A 4 -1.68 -0.93 19.47
CA HIS A 4 -2.01 0.27 18.69
C HIS A 4 -0.85 1.27 18.81
N PHE A 5 0.24 0.99 18.10
CA PHE A 5 1.48 1.75 18.24
C PHE A 5 1.43 3.06 17.45
N SER A 6 2.25 4.03 17.87
CA SER A 6 2.48 5.28 17.16
C SER A 6 3.87 5.83 17.49
N LYS A 7 4.47 6.58 16.56
CA LYS A 7 5.69 7.34 16.84
C LYS A 7 5.86 8.49 15.83
N ARG A 8 5.38 9.67 16.22
CA ARG A 8 5.39 10.89 15.39
C ARG A 8 6.77 11.23 14.83
N GLU A 9 7.81 11.19 15.67
CA GLU A 9 9.20 11.50 15.27
C GLU A 9 9.75 10.59 14.16
N LYS A 10 9.18 9.38 14.01
CA LYS A 10 9.55 8.43 12.96
C LYS A 10 8.55 8.42 11.79
N GLY A 11 7.57 9.32 11.77
CA GLY A 11 6.50 9.33 10.75
C GLY A 11 5.53 8.16 10.88
N ILE A 12 5.43 7.51 12.05
CA ILE A 12 4.52 6.38 12.29
C ILE A 12 3.22 6.95 12.87
N LEU A 13 2.16 6.94 12.06
CA LEU A 13 0.81 7.35 12.46
C LEU A 13 0.22 6.37 13.50
N SER A 14 -0.70 6.86 14.32
CA SER A 14 -1.41 6.03 15.28
C SER A 14 -2.29 5.00 14.60
N GLN A 15 -2.11 3.73 14.99
CA GLN A 15 -2.94 2.63 14.51
C GLN A 15 -4.35 2.68 15.13
N SER A 16 -5.33 2.19 14.39
CA SER A 16 -6.72 2.06 14.81
C SER A 16 -7.23 0.63 14.53
N SER A 17 -8.32 0.21 15.18
CA SER A 17 -8.87 -1.14 15.01
C SER A 17 -9.63 -1.38 13.70
N PRO A 18 -10.37 -0.40 13.14
CA PRO A 18 -11.04 -0.57 11.85
C PRO A 18 -10.04 -0.88 10.72
N VAL A 19 -10.25 -2.01 10.05
CA VAL A 19 -9.39 -2.47 8.94
C VAL A 19 -9.62 -1.62 7.68
N GLY A 20 -8.57 -1.38 6.91
CA GLY A 20 -8.64 -0.68 5.61
C GLY A 20 -8.59 0.85 5.70
N THR A 21 -9.11 1.44 6.79
CA THR A 21 -9.23 2.90 6.95
C THR A 21 -7.90 3.66 6.84
N GLN A 22 -6.78 3.05 7.18
CA GLN A 22 -5.46 3.67 7.09
C GLN A 22 -5.01 3.92 5.64
N ILE A 23 -5.61 3.24 4.65
CA ILE A 23 -5.20 3.35 3.25
C ILE A 23 -5.46 4.76 2.74
N ILE A 24 -6.69 5.26 2.90
CA ILE A 24 -7.07 6.60 2.46
C ILE A 24 -6.30 7.70 3.21
N HIS A 25 -5.96 7.48 4.49
CA HIS A 25 -5.11 8.41 5.24
C HIS A 25 -3.68 8.48 4.66
N ALA A 26 -3.09 7.34 4.32
CA ALA A 26 -1.76 7.29 3.72
C ALA A 26 -1.74 7.90 2.31
N VAL A 27 -2.81 7.72 1.53
CA VAL A 27 -3.01 8.36 0.22
C VAL A 27 -3.11 9.89 0.36
N GLY A 28 -3.86 10.39 1.34
CA GLY A 28 -3.90 11.83 1.65
C GLY A 28 -2.53 12.39 2.07
N ALA A 29 -1.77 11.63 2.85
CA ALA A 29 -0.39 11.99 3.19
C ALA A 29 0.51 12.04 1.93
N ALA A 30 0.38 11.06 1.03
CA ALA A 30 1.12 11.06 -0.24
C ALA A 30 0.79 12.28 -1.11
N LEU A 31 -0.48 12.71 -1.13
CA LEU A 31 -0.89 13.92 -1.83
C LEU A 31 -0.22 15.16 -1.24
N SER A 32 -0.20 15.31 0.09
CA SER A 32 0.51 16.42 0.76
C SER A 32 2.00 16.41 0.42
N LEU A 33 2.67 15.25 0.46
CA LEU A 33 4.09 15.14 0.09
C LEU A 33 4.34 15.62 -1.34
N LYS A 34 3.46 15.26 -2.28
CA LYS A 34 3.54 15.71 -3.68
C LYS A 34 3.34 17.22 -3.81
N MET A 35 2.31 17.77 -3.16
CA MET A 35 2.01 19.21 -3.18
C MET A 35 3.14 20.05 -2.59
N ASP A 36 3.80 19.53 -1.56
CA ASP A 36 4.90 20.20 -0.86
C ASP A 36 6.28 19.96 -1.53
N GLY A 37 6.32 19.25 -2.66
CA GLY A 37 7.56 18.94 -3.38
C GLY A 37 8.55 18.10 -2.57
N LYS A 38 8.06 17.27 -1.64
CA LYS A 38 8.91 16.44 -0.77
C LYS A 38 9.30 15.15 -1.47
N SER A 39 10.59 14.81 -1.40
CA SER A 39 11.12 13.54 -1.90
C SER A 39 10.91 12.39 -0.90
N ASN A 40 9.66 12.22 -0.45
CA ASN A 40 9.24 11.22 0.52
C ASN A 40 8.12 10.35 -0.09
N ILE A 41 7.94 9.16 0.47
CA ILE A 41 6.84 8.24 0.12
C ILE A 41 5.95 8.08 1.35
N ALA A 42 4.63 8.10 1.17
CA ALA A 42 3.72 7.57 2.17
C ALA A 42 3.47 6.08 1.91
N MET A 43 3.51 5.27 2.95
CA MET A 43 3.33 3.83 2.85
C MET A 43 2.25 3.37 3.82
N THR A 44 1.50 2.36 3.42
CA THR A 44 0.58 1.63 4.31
C THR A 44 0.76 0.13 4.15
N THR A 45 0.50 -0.63 5.21
CA THR A 45 0.42 -2.09 5.15
C THR A 45 -0.98 -2.55 5.52
N VAL A 46 -1.43 -3.62 4.88
CA VAL A 46 -2.75 -4.24 5.04
C VAL A 46 -2.62 -5.75 4.89
N GLY A 47 -3.50 -6.53 5.54
CA GLY A 47 -3.64 -7.95 5.23
C GLY A 47 -4.46 -8.18 3.95
N GLU A 48 -4.42 -9.40 3.40
CA GLU A 48 -5.28 -9.78 2.27
C GLU A 48 -6.77 -9.62 2.62
N GLY A 49 -7.15 -9.90 3.87
CA GLY A 49 -8.48 -9.64 4.40
C GLY A 49 -8.92 -8.19 4.18
N SER A 50 -8.13 -7.26 4.70
CA SER A 50 -8.36 -5.81 4.64
C SER A 50 -8.36 -5.24 3.22
N SER A 51 -7.70 -5.91 2.26
CA SER A 51 -7.68 -5.50 0.86
C SER A 51 -9.03 -5.63 0.14
N ASN A 52 -10.06 -6.14 0.82
CA ASN A 52 -11.43 -6.27 0.30
C ASN A 52 -12.40 -5.23 0.89
N GLN A 53 -11.89 -4.28 1.68
CA GLN A 53 -12.67 -3.12 2.13
C GLN A 53 -12.76 -2.07 1.01
N GLY A 54 -13.84 -1.26 1.01
CA GLY A 54 -14.04 -0.18 0.04
C GLY A 54 -12.88 0.84 0.02
N ASP A 55 -12.36 1.18 1.20
CA ASP A 55 -11.22 2.09 1.38
C ASP A 55 -9.97 1.68 0.57
N PHE A 56 -9.78 0.38 0.34
CA PHE A 56 -8.67 -0.12 -0.49
C PHE A 56 -8.86 0.27 -1.95
N HIS A 57 -10.07 0.11 -2.48
CA HIS A 57 -10.40 0.47 -3.85
C HIS A 57 -10.34 1.98 -4.06
N GLU A 58 -10.96 2.75 -3.16
CA GLU A 58 -11.01 4.21 -3.23
C GLU A 58 -9.60 4.81 -3.15
N GLY A 59 -8.80 4.37 -2.17
CA GLY A 59 -7.46 4.87 -1.96
C GLY A 59 -6.51 4.56 -3.10
N LEU A 60 -6.49 3.33 -3.61
CA LEU A 60 -5.61 2.97 -4.74
C LEU A 60 -6.01 3.67 -6.02
N ASN A 61 -7.31 3.78 -6.31
CA ASN A 61 -7.77 4.51 -7.49
C ASN A 61 -7.36 5.98 -7.42
N PHE A 62 -7.56 6.64 -6.27
CA PHE A 62 -7.13 8.03 -6.08
C PHE A 62 -5.60 8.17 -6.23
N ALA A 63 -4.81 7.28 -5.62
CA ALA A 63 -3.36 7.30 -5.75
C ALA A 63 -2.88 7.13 -7.19
N GLY A 64 -3.50 6.22 -7.95
CA GLY A 64 -3.22 5.96 -9.35
C GLY A 64 -3.53 7.15 -10.25
N VAL A 65 -4.77 7.66 -10.19
CA VAL A 65 -5.22 8.83 -10.97
C VAL A 65 -4.30 10.04 -10.74
N HIS A 66 -3.94 10.28 -9.49
CA HIS A 66 -3.12 11.43 -9.13
C HIS A 66 -1.61 11.16 -9.20
N LYS A 67 -1.16 9.96 -9.60
CA LYS A 67 0.26 9.56 -9.65
C LYS A 67 1.00 9.95 -8.36
N LEU A 68 0.49 9.47 -7.23
CA LEU A 68 0.99 9.86 -5.91
C LEU A 68 2.23 9.04 -5.49
N PRO A 69 3.13 9.63 -4.67
CA PRO A 69 4.26 8.93 -4.06
C PRO A 69 3.77 7.99 -2.94
N PHE A 70 3.10 6.91 -3.31
CA PHE A 70 2.40 6.00 -2.43
C PHE A 70 2.79 4.54 -2.65
N ILE A 71 2.96 3.77 -1.56
CA ILE A 71 3.15 2.32 -1.59
C ILE A 71 2.11 1.66 -0.69
N CYS A 72 1.39 0.66 -1.22
CA CYS A 72 0.55 -0.24 -0.45
C CYS A 72 1.19 -1.63 -0.43
N VAL A 73 1.49 -2.14 0.77
CA VAL A 73 1.99 -3.50 0.96
C VAL A 73 0.85 -4.37 1.45
N ILE A 74 0.59 -5.47 0.74
CA ILE A 74 -0.38 -6.48 1.16
C ILE A 74 0.37 -7.66 1.78
N GLU A 75 0.20 -7.85 3.09
CA GLU A 75 0.71 -8.99 3.85
C GLU A 75 -0.26 -10.16 3.69
N ASN A 76 -0.06 -11.00 2.66
CA ASN A 76 -0.94 -12.13 2.37
C ASN A 76 -0.50 -13.38 3.14
N ASN A 77 -1.06 -13.57 4.33
CA ASN A 77 -0.76 -14.73 5.19
C ASN A 77 -1.75 -15.89 5.01
N LYS A 78 -2.63 -15.79 4.01
CA LYS A 78 -3.67 -16.77 3.64
C LYS A 78 -4.94 -16.78 4.49
N TYR A 79 -5.04 -15.98 5.55
CA TYR A 79 -6.20 -16.00 6.45
C TYR A 79 -6.59 -14.62 7.02
N ALA A 80 -7.87 -14.29 6.86
CA ALA A 80 -8.52 -13.21 7.61
C ALA A 80 -9.26 -13.82 8.83
N ILE A 81 -8.55 -13.93 9.96
CA ILE A 81 -9.02 -14.60 11.20
C ILE A 81 -9.32 -16.09 10.98
N SER A 82 -10.52 -16.43 10.47
CA SER A 82 -10.95 -17.79 10.17
C SER A 82 -11.29 -17.99 8.69
N VAL A 83 -11.26 -16.92 7.90
CA VAL A 83 -11.64 -16.95 6.48
C VAL A 83 -10.37 -17.21 5.65
N PRO A 84 -10.26 -18.36 4.95
CA PRO A 84 -9.14 -18.62 4.05
C PRO A 84 -9.21 -17.73 2.80
N ASP A 85 -8.06 -17.51 2.16
CA ASP A 85 -7.94 -16.65 0.97
C ASP A 85 -8.86 -17.06 -0.20
N SER A 86 -9.11 -18.36 -0.38
CA SER A 86 -10.07 -18.90 -1.36
C SER A 86 -11.51 -18.41 -1.21
N LEU A 87 -11.90 -17.93 -0.02
CA LEU A 87 -13.21 -17.31 0.24
C LEU A 87 -13.13 -15.77 0.29
N GLN A 88 -11.92 -15.20 0.13
CA GLN A 88 -11.66 -13.78 0.34
C GLN A 88 -11.55 -13.01 -0.99
N TYR A 89 -10.98 -13.62 -2.04
CA TYR A 89 -10.84 -13.00 -3.35
C TYR A 89 -10.74 -14.01 -4.49
N GLY A 90 -11.18 -13.60 -5.69
CA GLY A 90 -11.10 -14.42 -6.91
C GLY A 90 -9.88 -14.18 -7.79
N ALA A 91 -8.95 -13.30 -7.39
CA ALA A 91 -7.73 -13.02 -8.15
C ALA A 91 -6.67 -14.12 -7.92
N GLU A 92 -5.89 -14.48 -8.95
CA GLU A 92 -4.76 -15.41 -8.80
C GLU A 92 -3.66 -14.80 -7.92
N LYS A 93 -3.31 -13.54 -8.17
CA LYS A 93 -2.39 -12.76 -7.33
C LYS A 93 -3.03 -11.43 -6.98
N LEU A 94 -2.92 -11.02 -5.72
CA LEU A 94 -3.43 -9.71 -5.27
C LEU A 94 -2.70 -8.55 -5.96
N SER A 95 -1.44 -8.73 -6.36
CA SER A 95 -0.68 -7.76 -7.14
C SER A 95 -1.33 -7.43 -8.48
N ASP A 96 -2.09 -8.36 -9.07
CA ASP A 96 -2.73 -8.16 -10.37
C ASP A 96 -3.82 -7.09 -10.30
N ARG A 97 -4.37 -6.81 -9.10
CA ARG A 97 -5.32 -5.72 -8.90
C ARG A 97 -4.70 -4.35 -9.19
N ALA A 98 -3.37 -4.20 -9.06
CA ALA A 98 -2.68 -2.93 -9.25
C ALA A 98 -2.87 -2.35 -10.66
N ILE A 99 -2.94 -3.22 -11.69
CA ILE A 99 -3.11 -2.79 -13.08
C ILE A 99 -4.43 -2.04 -13.29
N GLY A 100 -5.48 -2.41 -12.57
CA GLY A 100 -6.79 -1.75 -12.62
C GLY A 100 -6.77 -0.32 -12.08
N TYR A 101 -5.74 0.03 -11.28
CA TYR A 101 -5.52 1.38 -10.74
C TYR A 101 -4.40 2.12 -11.49
N GLY A 102 -3.85 1.57 -12.57
CA GLY A 102 -2.70 2.14 -13.26
C GLY A 102 -1.42 2.13 -12.41
N MET A 103 -1.33 1.22 -11.44
CA MET A 103 -0.19 1.07 -10.53
C MET A 103 0.64 -0.15 -10.90
N HIS A 104 1.93 -0.12 -10.55
CA HIS A 104 2.78 -1.30 -10.60
C HIS A 104 2.44 -2.24 -9.45
N GLY A 105 2.22 -3.52 -9.75
CA GLY A 105 2.02 -4.58 -8.77
C GLY A 105 3.09 -5.65 -8.93
N GLU A 106 3.63 -6.11 -7.81
CA GLU A 106 4.58 -7.23 -7.75
C GLU A 106 4.23 -8.16 -6.59
N THR A 107 4.50 -9.46 -6.76
CA THR A 107 4.39 -10.46 -5.70
C THR A 107 5.80 -10.90 -5.32
N VAL A 108 6.12 -10.88 -4.03
CA VAL A 108 7.45 -11.18 -3.47
C VAL A 108 7.29 -12.23 -2.38
N ASP A 109 8.29 -13.10 -2.21
CA ASP A 109 8.33 -14.01 -1.05
C ASP A 109 8.58 -13.20 0.22
N GLY A 110 7.54 -13.07 1.06
CA GLY A 110 7.61 -12.35 2.32
C GLY A 110 8.54 -12.98 3.37
N ASN A 111 8.97 -14.22 3.17
CA ASN A 111 9.94 -14.89 4.03
C ASN A 111 11.40 -14.66 3.58
N ASP A 112 11.62 -14.04 2.41
CA ASP A 112 12.93 -13.62 1.95
C ASP A 112 13.15 -12.11 2.23
N PRO A 113 13.85 -11.75 3.32
CA PRO A 113 14.08 -10.35 3.67
C PRO A 113 14.94 -9.60 2.63
N ILE A 114 15.78 -10.29 1.86
CA ILE A 114 16.61 -9.67 0.84
C ILE A 114 15.76 -9.33 -0.39
N ALA A 115 14.88 -10.25 -0.81
CA ALA A 115 13.91 -9.99 -1.86
C ALA A 115 12.96 -8.85 -1.48
N MET A 116 12.43 -8.85 -0.25
CA MET A 116 11.57 -7.78 0.27
C MET A 116 12.29 -6.43 0.30
N TYR A 117 13.54 -6.37 0.77
CA TYR A 117 14.32 -5.13 0.78
C TYR A 117 14.51 -4.58 -0.64
N LYS A 118 14.84 -5.45 -1.60
CA LYS A 118 15.03 -5.06 -3.00
C LYS A 118 13.74 -4.51 -3.61
N ALA A 119 12.61 -5.22 -3.46
CA ALA A 119 11.32 -4.78 -3.96
C ALA A 119 10.89 -3.43 -3.37
N MET A 120 11.02 -3.26 -2.05
CA MET A 120 10.69 -1.99 -1.39
C MET A 120 11.59 -0.84 -1.84
N LYS A 121 12.87 -1.10 -2.11
CA LYS A 121 13.79 -0.09 -2.65
C LYS A 121 13.37 0.34 -4.06
N GLU A 122 13.09 -0.61 -4.94
CA GLU A 122 12.64 -0.35 -6.31
C GLU A 122 11.27 0.34 -6.34
N ALA A 123 10.33 -0.08 -5.50
CA ALA A 123 9.03 0.56 -5.33
C ALA A 123 9.16 2.02 -4.84
N ARG A 124 10.08 2.29 -3.90
CA ARG A 124 10.38 3.66 -3.45
C ARG A 124 10.94 4.52 -4.57
N GLU A 125 11.91 4.01 -5.32
CA GLU A 125 12.50 4.72 -6.47
C GLU A 125 11.43 5.03 -7.52
N ARG A 126 10.58 4.04 -7.85
CA ARG A 126 9.45 4.21 -8.78
C ARG A 126 8.47 5.27 -8.31
N GLY A 127 8.07 5.25 -7.03
CA GLY A 127 7.14 6.21 -6.44
C GLY A 127 7.68 7.65 -6.44
N LEU A 128 8.98 7.83 -6.17
CA LEU A 128 9.62 9.16 -6.19
C LEU A 128 9.75 9.72 -7.61
N ASN A 129 9.95 8.85 -8.60
CA ASN A 129 10.06 9.23 -10.02
C ASN A 129 8.69 9.35 -10.72
N GLY A 130 7.60 9.45 -9.96
CA GLY A 130 6.26 9.67 -10.52
C GLY A 130 5.63 8.44 -11.19
N GLY A 131 6.07 7.23 -10.85
CA GLY A 131 5.37 5.99 -11.22
C GLY A 131 5.56 5.53 -12.67
N GLY A 132 6.51 6.11 -13.42
CA GLY A 132 6.88 5.59 -14.74
C GLY A 132 6.10 6.17 -15.94
N PHE A 133 5.76 7.45 -15.92
CA PHE A 133 5.50 8.20 -17.17
C PHE A 133 5.98 9.64 -17.01
N ASN A 134 7.21 9.91 -17.47
CA ASN A 134 7.66 11.25 -17.79
C ASN A 134 6.87 11.71 -19.02
N ILE A 135 6.00 12.70 -18.84
CA ILE A 135 5.50 13.52 -19.95
C ILE A 135 6.54 14.61 -20.21
N ASN A 136 7.51 14.26 -21.06
CA ASN A 136 8.00 15.20 -22.07
C ASN A 136 7.24 14.89 -23.36
#